data_AF-W4F3Y3-F1
#
_entry.id   AF-W4F3Y3-F1
#
_cell.length_a   1.000
_cell.length_b   1.000
_cell.length_c   1.000
_cell.angle_alpha   90.00
_cell.angle_beta   90.00
_cell.angle_gamma   90.00
#
_symmetry.space_group_name_H-M   'P 1'
#
loop_
_entity.id
_entity.type
_entity.pdbx_description
1 polymer ?
#
loop_
_entity_poly.entity_id
_entity_poly.type
_entity_poly.pdbx_seq_one_letter_code
_entity_poly.pdbx_strand_id
1 'polypeptide(L)'
;MSNVNVVTPEVSLPERKIITNRLFEFLYLKERQVPIQDVYKAMANVFQLTIAQQKLTLKSGASLFENEVRNAHTELKKKEYTTSTAKRGFWSISEKGKKVYLHSRLKKFN
;
A
#
# COMPACT_ATOMS: atom_id res chain seq x y z
N MET A 1 17.00 24.59 33.24
CA MET A 1 16.35 23.27 33.11
C MET A 1 15.87 23.16 31.68
N SER A 2 16.60 22.41 30.86
CA SER A 2 16.27 22.24 29.44
C SER A 2 15.05 21.31 29.35
N ASN A 3 13.93 21.83 28.84
CA ASN A 3 12.81 21.00 28.45
C ASN A 3 13.28 20.11 27.30
N VAL A 4 13.67 18.88 27.64
CA VAL A 4 13.82 17.81 26.67
C VAL A 4 12.42 17.56 26.14
N ASN A 5 12.12 18.15 24.97
CA ASN A 5 11.01 17.69 24.16
C ASN A 5 11.29 16.23 23.86
N VAL A 6 10.72 15.35 24.68
CA VAL A 6 10.62 13.93 24.38
C VAL A 6 9.76 13.88 23.13
N VAL A 7 10.42 13.78 21.98
CA VAL A 7 9.77 13.41 20.72
C VAL A 7 9.26 12.00 20.97
N THR A 8 8.06 11.87 21.55
CA THR A 8 7.27 10.66 21.35
C THR A 8 7.23 10.49 19.84
N PRO A 9 7.78 9.40 19.28
CA PRO A 9 7.63 9.15 17.86
C PRO A 9 6.12 9.10 17.64
N GLU A 10 5.60 10.15 17.00
CA GLU A 10 4.20 10.21 16.63
C GLU A 10 3.96 8.91 15.87
N VAL A 11 3.11 8.02 16.41
CA VAL A 11 2.88 6.69 15.84
C VAL A 11 2.09 6.92 14.56
N SER A 12 2.82 7.30 13.51
CA SER A 12 2.30 7.71 12.23
C SER A 12 2.45 6.57 11.23
N LEU A 13 1.50 6.48 10.31
CA LEU A 13 1.57 5.53 9.21
C LEU A 13 2.31 6.15 8.03
N PRO A 14 2.90 5.32 7.15
CA PRO A 14 3.47 5.80 5.90
C PRO A 14 2.45 6.61 5.09
N GLU A 15 2.92 7.65 4.41
CA GLU A 15 2.05 8.47 3.55
C GLU A 15 1.38 7.63 2.46
N ARG A 16 0.09 7.91 2.19
CA ARG A 16 -0.68 7.19 1.17
C ARG A 16 0.00 7.16 -0.19
N LYS A 17 0.65 8.25 -0.61
CA LYS A 17 1.40 8.30 -1.88
C LYS A 17 2.51 7.24 -1.93
N ILE A 18 3.23 7.03 -0.83
CA ILE A 18 4.28 6.02 -0.73
C ILE A 18 3.65 4.63 -0.72
N ILE A 19 2.55 4.43 0.01
CA ILE A 19 1.76 3.19 0.01
C ILE A 19 1.30 2.83 -1.41
N THR A 20 0.74 3.78 -2.16
CA THR A 20 0.29 3.59 -3.55
C THR A 20 1.43 3.14 -4.45
N ASN A 21 2.60 3.78 -4.35
CA ASN A 21 3.77 3.41 -5.16
C ASN A 21 4.27 2.00 -4.84
N ARG A 22 4.39 1.66 -3.55
CA ARG A 22 4.85 0.33 -3.11
C ARG A 22 3.83 -0.76 -3.42
N LEU A 23 2.54 -0.47 -3.31
CA LEU A 23 1.48 -1.40 -3.71
C LEU A 23 1.53 -1.66 -5.21
N PHE A 24 1.74 -0.63 -6.03
CA PHE A 24 1.82 -0.79 -7.48
C PHE A 24 3.02 -1.65 -7.89
N GLU A 25 4.19 -1.39 -7.29
CA GLU A 25 5.39 -2.23 -7.43
C GLU A 25 5.15 -3.67 -7.00
N PHE A 26 4.55 -3.87 -5.82
CA PHE A 26 4.26 -5.21 -5.31
C PHE A 26 3.36 -6.00 -6.27
N LEU A 27 2.26 -5.41 -6.75
CA LEU A 27 1.35 -6.07 -7.69
C LEU A 27 2.01 -6.31 -9.05
N TYR A 28 2.88 -5.41 -9.51
CA TYR A 28 3.68 -5.62 -10.72
C TYR A 28 4.57 -6.86 -10.58
N LEU A 29 5.36 -6.94 -9.50
CA LEU A 29 6.32 -8.03 -9.27
C LEU A 29 5.66 -9.40 -9.06
N LYS A 30 4.39 -9.46 -8.64
CA LYS A 30 3.69 -10.73 -8.46
C LYS A 30 3.19 -11.32 -9.77
N GLU A 31 2.88 -10.50 -10.76
CA GLU A 31 2.36 -10.88 -12.09
C GLU A 31 1.14 -11.84 -12.08
N ARG A 32 0.47 -11.97 -10.93
CA ARG A 32 -0.66 -12.88 -10.72
C ARG A 32 -1.71 -12.25 -9.81
N GLN A 33 -2.83 -12.93 -9.68
CA GLN A 33 -3.84 -12.58 -8.68
C GLN A 33 -3.33 -12.87 -7.27
N VAL A 34 -3.49 -11.91 -6.37
CA VAL A 34 -3.02 -11.98 -4.98
C VAL A 34 -4.20 -11.80 -4.03
N PRO A 35 -4.38 -12.68 -3.02
CA PRO A 35 -5.36 -12.47 -1.97
C PRO A 35 -5.14 -11.13 -1.25
N ILE A 36 -6.20 -10.37 -1.01
CA ILE A 36 -6.10 -9.04 -0.35
C ILE A 36 -5.43 -9.14 1.03
N GLN A 37 -5.70 -10.22 1.76
CA GLN A 37 -5.08 -10.44 3.08
C GLN A 37 -3.56 -10.62 2.98
N ASP A 38 -3.07 -11.27 1.93
CA ASP A 38 -1.64 -11.42 1.69
C ASP A 38 -1.00 -10.09 1.26
N VAL A 39 -1.75 -9.25 0.52
CA VAL A 39 -1.34 -7.88 0.20
C VAL A 39 -1.15 -7.09 1.48
N TYR A 40 -2.13 -7.07 2.41
CA TYR A 40 -2.00 -6.32 3.65
C TYR A 40 -0.80 -6.75 4.49
N LYS A 41 -0.59 -8.06 4.65
CA LYS A 41 0.59 -8.61 5.35
C LYS A 41 1.89 -8.21 4.67
N ALA A 42 1.97 -8.36 3.35
CA ALA A 42 3.16 -7.99 2.59
C ALA A 42 3.46 -6.49 2.70
N MET A 43 2.45 -5.64 2.58
CA MET A 43 2.61 -4.19 2.70
C MET A 43 3.04 -3.77 4.10
N ALA A 44 2.47 -4.38 5.15
CA ALA A 44 2.89 -4.13 6.54
C ALA A 44 4.37 -4.49 6.75
N ASN A 45 4.82 -5.60 6.16
CA ASN A 45 6.22 -6.02 6.19
C ASN A 45 7.15 -5.10 5.39
N VAL A 46 6.72 -4.66 4.19
CA VAL A 46 7.49 -3.70 3.35
C VAL A 46 7.76 -2.39 4.10
N PHE A 47 6.80 -1.95 4.91
CA PHE A 47 6.95 -0.74 5.74
C PHE A 47 7.47 -1.00 7.15
N GLN A 48 7.79 -2.26 7.48
CA GLN A 48 8.28 -2.66 8.79
C GLN A 48 7.42 -2.10 9.95
N LEU A 49 6.09 -2.17 9.79
CA LEU A 49 5.19 -1.57 10.78
C LEU A 49 5.39 -2.20 12.16
N THR A 50 5.54 -1.34 13.16
CA THR A 50 5.60 -1.74 14.57
C THR A 50 4.25 -2.30 15.04
N ILE A 51 4.25 -3.04 16.16
CA ILE A 51 3.02 -3.54 16.79
C ILE A 51 2.05 -2.39 17.11
N ALA A 52 2.57 -1.25 17.56
CA ALA A 52 1.76 -0.07 17.84
C ALA A 52 1.06 0.47 16.58
N GLN A 53 1.78 0.59 15.46
CA GLN A 53 1.21 1.03 14.17
C GLN A 53 0.17 0.04 13.63
N GLN A 54 0.42 -1.27 13.77
CA GLN A 54 -0.52 -2.30 13.32
C GLN A 54 -1.82 -2.33 14.14
N LYS A 55 -1.77 -1.87 15.40
CA LYS A 55 -2.94 -1.75 16.29
C LYS A 55 -3.76 -0.48 16.07
N LEU A 56 -3.31 0.46 15.21
CA LEU A 56 -4.09 1.66 14.90
C LEU A 56 -5.36 1.29 14.16
N THR A 57 -6.49 1.77 14.67
CA THR A 57 -7.82 1.51 14.11
C THR A 57 -8.59 2.81 13.86
N LEU A 58 -9.53 2.74 12.92
CA LEU A 58 -10.55 3.77 12.71
C LEU A 58 -11.57 3.74 13.86
N LYS A 59 -12.42 4.78 13.95
CA LYS A 59 -13.57 4.81 14.89
C LYS A 59 -14.50 3.59 14.75
N SER A 60 -14.55 2.98 13.57
CA SER A 60 -15.32 1.76 13.29
C SER A 60 -14.67 0.46 13.77
N GLY A 61 -13.44 0.51 14.31
CA GLY A 61 -12.66 -0.67 14.71
C GLY A 61 -11.86 -1.34 13.59
N ALA A 62 -12.01 -0.90 12.34
CA ALA A 62 -11.21 -1.42 11.22
C ALA A 62 -9.75 -0.95 11.29
N SER A 63 -8.80 -1.78 10.85
CA SER A 63 -7.38 -1.41 10.75
C SER A 63 -7.18 -0.16 9.89
N LEU A 64 -6.50 0.84 10.44
CA LEU A 64 -6.22 2.09 9.76
C LEU A 64 -5.29 1.86 8.56
N PHE A 65 -4.23 1.07 8.75
CA PHE A 65 -3.27 0.79 7.68
C PHE A 65 -3.87 -0.01 6.52
N GLU A 66 -4.67 -1.04 6.81
CA GLU A 66 -5.35 -1.79 5.75
C GLU A 66 -6.32 -0.91 4.96
N ASN A 67 -6.98 0.04 5.63
CA ASN A 67 -7.82 1.03 4.98
C ASN A 67 -7.02 1.94 4.04
N GLU A 68 -5.83 2.39 4.46
CA GLU A 68 -4.93 3.16 3.61
C GLU A 68 -4.44 2.36 2.39
N VAL A 69 -4.10 1.07 2.56
CA VAL A 69 -3.75 0.19 1.42
C VAL A 69 -4.95 0.00 0.47
N ARG A 70 -6.17 -0.10 0.99
CA ARG A 70 -7.39 -0.18 0.18
C ARG A 70 -7.67 1.12 -0.59
N ASN A 71 -7.45 2.27 0.04
CA ASN A 71 -7.59 3.58 -0.60
C ASN A 71 -6.56 3.72 -1.73
N ALA A 72 -5.31 3.34 -1.47
CA ALA A 72 -4.25 3.28 -2.48
C ALA A 72 -4.63 2.36 -3.66
N HIS A 73 -5.16 1.16 -3.39
CA HIS A 73 -5.66 0.28 -4.45
C HIS A 73 -6.79 0.93 -5.25
N THR A 74 -7.69 1.65 -4.58
CA THR A 74 -8.81 2.34 -5.22
C THR A 74 -8.33 3.43 -6.17
N GLU A 75 -7.28 4.17 -5.82
CA GLU A 75 -6.63 5.15 -6.70
C GLU A 75 -6.02 4.49 -7.95
N LEU A 76 -5.33 3.36 -7.78
CA LEU A 76 -4.76 2.60 -8.91
C LEU A 76 -5.85 2.03 -9.81
N LYS A 77 -6.93 1.52 -9.22
CA LYS A 77 -8.08 0.97 -9.95
C LYS A 77 -8.81 2.05 -10.74
N LYS A 78 -9.01 3.25 -10.18
CA LYS A 78 -9.61 4.40 -10.92
C LYS A 78 -8.82 4.78 -12.18
N LYS A 79 -7.51 4.53 -12.18
CA LYS A 79 -6.63 4.74 -13.35
C LYS A 79 -6.55 3.53 -14.28
N GLU A 80 -7.27 2.45 -13.94
CA GLU A 80 -7.28 1.16 -14.61
C GLU A 80 -5.92 0.44 -14.59
N TYR A 81 -5.06 0.76 -13.61
CA TYR A 81 -3.74 0.12 -13.47
C TYR A 81 -3.80 -1.20 -12.71
N THR A 82 -4.83 -1.39 -11.91
CA THR A 82 -5.11 -2.63 -11.20
C THR A 82 -6.54 -3.07 -11.44
N THR A 83 -6.78 -4.36 -11.26
CA THR A 83 -8.11 -4.96 -11.33
C THR A 83 -8.42 -5.68 -10.03
N SER A 84 -9.69 -5.63 -9.64
CA SER A 84 -10.29 -6.58 -8.71
C SER A 84 -10.90 -7.69 -9.55
N THR A 85 -10.59 -8.95 -9.24
CA THR A 85 -11.03 -10.08 -10.07
C THR A 85 -12.51 -10.37 -9.81
N ALA A 86 -13.14 -11.20 -10.68
CA ALA A 86 -14.53 -11.62 -10.49
C ALA A 86 -14.74 -12.38 -9.17
N LYS A 87 -13.68 -13.02 -8.65
CA LYS A 87 -13.67 -13.63 -7.32
C LYS A 87 -13.36 -12.56 -6.29
N ARG A 88 -14.35 -12.23 -5.44
CA ARG A 88 -14.15 -11.31 -4.31
C ARG A 88 -12.92 -11.72 -3.50
N GLY A 89 -12.09 -10.74 -3.12
CA GLY A 89 -10.93 -10.97 -2.24
C GLY A 89 -9.57 -11.05 -2.92
N PHE A 90 -9.45 -10.79 -4.22
CA PHE A 90 -8.16 -10.80 -4.95
C PHE A 90 -7.92 -9.52 -5.74
N TRP A 91 -6.66 -9.09 -5.79
CA TRP A 91 -6.18 -7.98 -6.62
C TRP A 91 -5.08 -8.43 -7.57
N SER A 92 -4.97 -7.76 -8.71
CA SER A 92 -3.92 -7.99 -9.71
C SER A 92 -3.60 -6.70 -10.44
N ILE A 93 -2.38 -6.60 -10.98
CA ILE A 93 -2.03 -5.55 -11.93
C ILE A 93 -2.72 -5.80 -13.28
N SER A 94 -3.17 -4.75 -13.96
CA SER A 94 -3.72 -4.82 -15.31
C SER A 94 -2.62 -4.76 -16.36
N GLU A 95 -2.91 -5.15 -17.61
CA GLU A 95 -1.96 -4.98 -18.72
C GLU A 95 -1.56 -3.51 -18.94
N LYS A 96 -2.50 -2.58 -18.78
CA LYS A 96 -2.23 -1.13 -18.81
C LYS A 96 -1.29 -0.74 -17.67
N GLY A 97 -1.55 -1.24 -16.46
CA GLY A 97 -0.70 -1.00 -15.29
C GLY A 97 0.72 -1.49 -15.48
N LYS A 98 0.91 -2.70 -16.04
CA LYS A 98 2.24 -3.25 -16.34
C LYS A 98 3.05 -2.32 -17.24
N LYS A 99 2.45 -1.86 -18.35
CA LYS A 99 3.10 -0.92 -19.29
C LYS A 99 3.47 0.40 -18.63
N VAL A 100 2.54 0.98 -17.86
CA VAL A 100 2.77 2.26 -17.16
C VAL A 100 3.86 2.13 -16.10
N TYR A 101 3.85 1.05 -15.31
CA TYR A 101 4.87 0.82 -14.29
C TYR A 101 6.26 0.69 -14.92
N LEU A 102 6.39 -0.15 -15.94
CA LEU A 102 7.64 -0.34 -16.67
C LEU A 102 8.18 0.99 -17.24
N HIS A 103 7.32 1.76 -17.92
CA HIS A 103 7.70 3.07 -18.46
C HIS A 103 8.15 4.05 -17.37
N SER A 104 7.45 4.07 -16.22
CA SER A 104 7.81 4.93 -15.09
C SER A 104 9.15 4.55 -14.45
N ARG A 105 9.57 3.29 -14.54
CA ARG A 105 10.87 2.81 -14.07
C ARG A 105 11.98 3.17 -15.05
N LEU A 106 11.76 2.93 -16.35
CA LEU A 106 12.73 3.28 -17.40
C LEU A 106 13.04 4.78 -17.42
N LYS A 107 12.04 5.64 -17.25
CA LYS A 107 12.22 7.10 -17.12
C LYS A 107 13.03 7.55 -15.89
N LYS A 108 13.21 6.71 -14.88
CA LYS A 108 14.05 7.04 -13.72
C LYS A 108 15.54 6.75 -13.96
N PHE A 109 15.87 6.02 -15.03
CA PHE A 109 17.24 5.62 -15.37
C PHE A 109 17.80 6.35 -16.62
N ASN A 110 16.98 7.17 -17.27
CA ASN A 110 17.38 8.10 -18.34
C ASN A 110 17.34 9.53 -17.81
#